data_AF-A0A354P318-F1
#
_entry.id   AF-A0A354P318-F1
#
_cell.length_a   1.000
_cell.length_b   1.000
_cell.length_c   1.000
_cell.angle_alpha   90.00
_cell.angle_beta   90.00
_cell.angle_gamma   90.00
#
_symmetry.space_group_name_H-M   'P 1'
#
loop_
_entity.id
_entity.type
_entity.pdbx_description
1 polymer ?
#
loop_
_entity_poly.entity_id
_entity_poly.type
_entity_poly.pdbx_seq_one_letter_code
_entity_poly.pdbx_strand_id
1 'polypeptide(L)'
;MSKLVTRIINTTPLKLVFAYNAHDKTSADFYNTLASSAPNFLDIAPVSLSTEDYASPLTWPELDSRWRARDPKLLDRYRTLIRACAGADAMLAVNGVNVHPGVLQYLGTFNAYMFNDDPEDSPWQSRILSPNFDGVFYGNISAGFQYESWGCKNAVWHPIFTVDSHFPCKEQVDSLFAKQRDIPIILGCGLDSYASYRGERLRRLSGNFPEAECYGRGWQRGLVSESTLHDLYRRTRIGWNIHRTTGPINRRMFALAAHGVLQICDNKTGLGKIFKLNEEVVGFDTIDEAIELTRYYLLHEDERLEIAKGGFARYWRDYSTTAWWNRLYQQLIQWGVEPGVSRTHRSNRKIPGRNLSSITQTSVNALKHAASRSLLAVRAAKREYAKKEQWWKIYDRVFTCETVYLSQDYTTPPSKPSEAERVRYEHLSPQQRAVRWALTQLVGSAKRMLISDPMPAFLVDLLSVDAPRELNILDLNDEDAETTYDLNISVDVANEETNLINHIKYVSTKATKGVYAFPGRKVEEVSTGRDFNGMTFGEAYWLLRNYYARVRLLRMPSPVVPWLEPADINSIGEYVVAVAEK
;
A
#
# COMPACT_ATOMS: atom_id res chain seq x y z
N MET A 1 -5.76 -8.41 48.19
CA MET A 1 -4.34 -7.97 48.19
C MET A 1 -3.80 -8.10 46.76
N SER A 2 -4.13 -7.25 45.79
CA SER A 2 -3.95 -5.79 45.72
C SER A 2 -2.49 -5.34 45.90
N LYS A 3 -1.68 -5.52 44.85
CA LYS A 3 -0.68 -4.52 44.47
C LYS A 3 -1.05 -3.97 43.10
N LEU A 4 -2.07 -3.12 43.10
CA LEU A 4 -2.22 -2.12 42.04
C LEU A 4 -0.90 -1.32 42.05
N VAL A 5 -0.11 -1.45 41.00
CA VAL A 5 0.93 -0.46 40.73
C VAL A 5 0.20 0.75 40.19
N THR A 6 -0.20 1.65 41.10
CA THR A 6 -0.62 3.01 40.76
C THR A 6 0.62 3.74 40.25
N ARG A 7 1.01 3.44 39.01
CA ARG A 7 1.98 4.23 38.27
C ARG A 7 1.39 5.63 38.20
N ILE A 8 2.10 6.60 38.75
CA ILE A 8 1.74 8.01 38.70
C ILE A 8 1.44 8.32 37.23
N ILE A 9 0.19 8.66 36.93
CA ILE A 9 -0.18 9.12 35.59
C ILE A 9 0.57 10.43 35.41
N ASN A 10 1.56 10.45 34.52
CA ASN A 10 2.15 11.71 34.07
C ASN A 10 1.01 12.54 33.49
N THR A 11 0.63 13.60 34.19
CA THR A 11 -0.47 14.50 33.80
C THR A 11 -0.11 15.39 32.62
N THR A 12 1.16 15.40 32.21
CA THR A 12 1.67 16.08 31.02
C THR A 12 1.17 15.39 29.74
N PRO A 13 0.39 16.07 28.88
CA PRO A 13 0.03 15.56 27.57
C PRO A 13 1.27 15.35 26.69
N LEU A 14 1.25 14.35 25.81
CA LEU A 14 2.29 14.16 24.81
C LEU A 14 2.15 15.24 23.73
N LYS A 15 3.20 16.03 23.53
CA LYS A 15 3.25 17.11 22.54
C LYS A 15 3.66 16.56 21.18
N LEU A 16 2.73 16.55 20.23
CA LEU A 16 2.93 16.02 18.89
C LEU A 16 2.81 17.13 17.84
N VAL A 17 3.88 17.37 17.09
CA VAL A 17 3.80 18.17 15.86
C VAL A 17 3.21 17.31 14.75
N PHE A 18 2.08 17.73 14.19
CA PHE A 18 1.38 17.01 13.13
C PHE A 18 1.67 17.71 11.79
N ALA A 19 2.61 17.16 11.01
CA ALA A 19 3.15 17.78 9.81
C ALA A 19 2.50 17.23 8.54
N TYR A 20 1.84 18.11 7.78
CA TYR A 20 1.06 17.77 6.58
C TYR A 20 1.33 18.75 5.42
N ASN A 21 0.89 18.42 4.21
CA ASN A 21 0.69 19.41 3.14
C ASN A 21 -0.81 19.61 2.94
N ALA A 22 -1.23 20.83 2.63
CA ALA A 22 -2.59 21.14 2.15
C ALA A 22 -2.55 21.61 0.68
N HIS A 23 -3.45 21.07 -0.14
CA HIS A 23 -3.55 21.31 -1.59
C HIS A 23 -4.75 22.16 -1.97
N ASP A 24 -5.65 22.39 -1.02
CA ASP A 24 -6.75 23.33 -1.07
C ASP A 24 -7.16 23.67 0.39
N LYS A 25 -8.17 24.52 0.54
CA LYS A 25 -8.70 24.86 1.87
C LYS A 25 -9.34 23.64 2.54
N THR A 26 -10.06 22.80 1.80
CA THR A 26 -10.74 21.60 2.31
C THR A 26 -9.76 20.64 2.99
N SER A 27 -8.60 20.42 2.39
CA SER A 27 -7.51 19.60 2.91
C SER A 27 -6.89 20.21 4.17
N ALA A 28 -6.71 21.54 4.23
CA ALA A 28 -6.25 22.21 5.44
C ALA A 28 -7.26 22.06 6.60
N ASP A 29 -8.54 22.31 6.31
CA ASP A 29 -9.64 22.20 7.28
C ASP A 29 -9.80 20.75 7.76
N PHE A 30 -9.61 19.75 6.90
CA PHE A 30 -9.58 18.33 7.25
C PHE A 30 -8.50 18.00 8.29
N TYR A 31 -7.23 18.38 8.04
CA TYR A 31 -6.13 18.10 8.96
C TYR A 31 -6.26 18.88 10.29
N ASN A 32 -6.78 20.11 10.24
CA ASN A 32 -7.10 20.89 11.44
C ASN A 32 -8.23 20.25 12.27
N THR A 33 -9.26 19.70 11.62
CA THR A 33 -10.35 18.97 12.30
C THR A 33 -9.84 17.68 12.92
N LEU A 34 -8.98 16.93 12.21
CA LEU A 34 -8.34 15.73 12.74
C LEU A 34 -7.46 16.04 13.96
N ALA A 35 -6.66 17.11 13.91
CA ALA A 35 -5.86 17.57 15.06
C ALA A 35 -6.73 18.02 16.24
N SER A 36 -7.83 18.74 15.97
CA SER A 36 -8.74 19.28 17.00
C SER A 36 -9.62 18.22 17.67
N SER A 37 -9.69 17.00 17.11
CA SER A 37 -10.40 15.85 17.67
C SER A 37 -9.49 14.91 18.48
N ALA A 38 -8.24 15.31 18.73
CA ALA A 38 -7.33 14.54 19.57
C ALA A 38 -7.79 14.54 21.05
N PRO A 39 -7.68 13.39 21.75
CA PRO A 39 -7.97 13.33 23.18
C PRO A 39 -7.01 14.16 24.05
N ASN A 40 -7.47 14.63 25.21
CA ASN A 40 -6.75 15.55 26.12
C ASN A 40 -5.34 15.10 26.58
N PHE A 41 -4.94 13.84 26.39
CA PHE A 41 -3.58 13.36 26.68
C PHE A 41 -2.59 13.58 25.52
N LEU A 42 -3.07 14.12 24.39
CA LEU A 42 -2.30 14.55 23.22
C LEU A 42 -2.49 16.05 23.00
N ASP A 43 -1.39 16.80 23.00
CA ASP A 43 -1.33 18.21 22.63
C ASP A 43 -0.82 18.29 21.18
N ILE A 44 -1.73 18.53 20.22
CA ILE A 44 -1.43 18.46 18.78
C ILE A 44 -1.18 19.85 18.21
N ALA A 45 0.01 20.04 17.63
CA ALA A 45 0.37 21.24 16.88
C ALA A 45 0.36 20.96 15.36
N PRO A 46 -0.73 21.29 14.62
CA PRO A 46 -0.78 21.13 13.17
C PRO A 46 0.17 22.10 12.44
N VAL A 47 0.99 21.58 11.52
CA VAL A 47 1.98 22.36 10.75
C VAL A 47 1.92 22.01 9.26
N SER A 48 1.52 22.97 8.43
CA SER A 48 1.57 22.83 6.96
C SER A 48 2.97 23.11 6.40
N LEU A 49 3.48 22.19 5.58
CA LEU A 49 4.73 22.32 4.82
C LEU A 49 4.51 22.53 3.31
N SER A 50 3.30 22.93 2.88
CA SER A 50 3.05 23.36 1.50
C SER A 50 3.97 24.55 1.14
N THR A 51 4.80 24.42 0.11
CA THR A 51 5.81 25.45 -0.21
C THR A 51 5.20 26.76 -0.70
N GLU A 52 3.96 26.70 -1.20
CA GLU A 52 3.10 27.80 -1.61
C GLU A 52 1.69 27.46 -1.11
N ASP A 53 0.80 28.44 -1.01
CA ASP A 53 -0.58 28.17 -0.62
C ASP A 53 -1.20 27.21 -1.63
N TYR A 54 -1.71 26.08 -1.14
CA TYR A 54 -2.41 25.07 -1.95
C TYR A 54 -1.54 24.37 -3.02
N ALA A 55 -0.20 24.42 -2.89
CA ALA A 55 0.68 23.63 -3.76
C ALA A 55 0.56 22.12 -3.52
N SER A 56 0.60 21.33 -4.59
CA SER A 56 0.79 19.87 -4.52
C SER A 56 2.07 19.50 -3.76
N PRO A 57 2.16 18.28 -3.18
CA PRO A 57 3.41 17.76 -2.65
C PRO A 57 4.49 17.72 -3.72
N LEU A 58 5.74 17.85 -3.27
CA LEU A 58 6.90 17.64 -4.13
C LEU A 58 7.16 16.14 -4.29
N THR A 59 7.48 15.71 -5.50
CA THR A 59 8.09 14.37 -5.67
C THR A 59 9.45 14.33 -5.02
N TRP A 60 9.95 13.11 -4.74
CA TRP A 60 11.29 12.95 -4.19
C TRP A 60 12.39 13.71 -4.98
N PRO A 61 12.49 13.61 -6.33
CA PRO A 61 13.52 14.34 -7.07
C PRO A 61 13.39 15.87 -6.97
N GLU A 62 12.17 16.41 -6.88
CA GLU A 62 11.95 17.85 -6.68
C GLU A 62 12.29 18.30 -5.26
N LEU A 63 11.90 17.52 -4.26
CA LEU A 63 12.16 17.80 -2.85
C LEU A 63 13.66 17.80 -2.57
N ASP A 64 14.38 16.79 -3.08
CA ASP A 64 15.83 16.67 -2.98
C ASP A 64 16.56 17.75 -3.81
N SER A 65 16.09 18.06 -5.02
CA SER A 65 16.61 19.17 -5.83
C SER A 65 16.48 20.52 -5.12
N ARG A 66 15.28 20.83 -4.57
CA ARG A 66 15.04 22.07 -3.81
C ARG A 66 15.85 22.12 -2.51
N TRP A 67 16.01 20.99 -1.81
CA TRP A 67 16.87 20.90 -0.63
C TRP A 67 18.34 21.20 -0.97
N ARG A 68 18.90 20.55 -1.99
CA ARG A 68 20.27 20.78 -2.48
C ARG A 68 20.48 22.22 -2.95
N ALA A 69 19.50 22.79 -3.65
CA ALA A 69 19.50 24.19 -4.10
C ALA A 69 19.33 25.21 -2.95
N ARG A 70 18.99 24.76 -1.73
CA ARG A 70 18.67 25.60 -0.57
C ARG A 70 17.50 26.55 -0.85
N ASP A 71 16.44 26.02 -1.48
CA ASP A 71 15.26 26.76 -1.87
C ASP A 71 14.70 27.62 -0.71
N PRO A 72 14.52 28.94 -0.90
CA PRO A 72 14.10 29.83 0.18
C PRO A 72 12.76 29.47 0.80
N LYS A 73 11.79 28.98 0.01
CA LYS A 73 10.44 28.62 0.48
C LYS A 73 10.47 27.34 1.30
N LEU A 74 11.10 26.28 0.79
CA LEU A 74 11.29 25.02 1.50
C LEU A 74 12.05 25.21 2.82
N LEU A 75 13.15 25.96 2.81
CA LEU A 75 13.90 26.28 4.03
C LEU A 75 13.10 27.12 5.02
N ASP A 76 12.12 27.92 4.57
CA ASP A 76 11.25 28.65 5.48
C ASP A 76 10.23 27.75 6.17
N ARG A 77 9.59 26.84 5.42
CA ARG A 77 8.74 25.79 6.00
C ARG A 77 9.51 24.92 6.99
N TYR A 78 10.79 24.61 6.74
CA TYR A 78 11.63 23.92 7.72
C TYR A 78 12.00 24.76 8.94
N ARG A 79 12.15 26.08 8.86
CA ARG A 79 12.28 26.92 10.06
C ARG A 79 11.01 26.88 10.91
N THR A 80 9.83 26.87 10.28
CA THR A 80 8.55 26.71 10.97
C THR A 80 8.43 25.33 11.63
N LEU A 81 8.78 24.25 10.92
CA LEU A 81 8.82 22.89 11.47
C LEU A 81 9.76 22.79 12.68
N ILE A 82 11.00 23.29 12.57
CA ILE A 82 12.00 23.26 13.65
C ILE A 82 11.50 24.05 14.87
N ARG A 83 10.84 25.20 14.68
CA ARG A 83 10.24 25.99 15.77
C ARG A 83 9.09 25.23 16.44
N ALA A 84 8.20 24.61 15.67
CA ALA A 84 7.10 23.82 16.23
C ALA A 84 7.60 22.58 16.99
N CYS A 85 8.68 21.95 16.53
CA CYS A 85 9.32 20.81 17.20
C CYS A 85 10.14 21.22 18.44
N ALA A 86 10.33 22.52 18.71
CA ALA A 86 11.06 22.98 19.89
C ALA A 86 10.20 22.82 21.15
N GLY A 87 10.49 21.79 21.95
CA GLY A 87 9.70 21.44 23.14
C GLY A 87 8.50 20.54 22.87
N ALA A 88 8.45 19.92 21.68
CA ALA A 88 7.57 18.78 21.40
C ALA A 88 8.30 17.46 21.68
N ASP A 89 7.54 16.40 21.96
CA ASP A 89 8.06 15.06 22.25
C ASP A 89 8.25 14.27 20.94
N ALA A 90 7.29 14.41 20.02
CA ALA A 90 7.28 13.74 18.73
C ALA A 90 6.83 14.67 17.58
N MET A 91 7.17 14.26 16.36
CA MET A 91 6.68 14.84 15.11
C MET A 91 6.17 13.70 14.24
N LEU A 92 4.90 13.78 13.81
CA LEU A 92 4.28 12.86 12.87
C LEU A 92 4.11 13.55 11.52
N ALA A 93 4.93 13.13 10.56
CA ALA A 93 4.73 13.41 9.15
C ALA A 93 3.58 12.56 8.59
N VAL A 94 2.73 13.11 7.74
CA VAL A 94 1.65 12.35 7.05
C VAL A 94 1.62 12.60 5.54
N ASN A 95 1.29 11.55 4.79
CA ASN A 95 0.84 11.57 3.38
C ASN A 95 1.56 12.58 2.47
N GLY A 96 2.79 12.26 2.08
CA GLY A 96 3.54 13.05 1.09
C GLY A 96 3.98 14.43 1.58
N VAL A 97 3.83 14.77 2.86
CA VAL A 97 4.38 16.00 3.45
C VAL A 97 5.83 16.23 3.02
N ASN A 98 6.17 17.49 2.70
CA ASN A 98 7.45 17.89 2.12
C ASN A 98 8.65 17.81 3.12
N VAL A 99 8.84 16.68 3.82
CA VAL A 99 9.92 16.47 4.80
C VAL A 99 11.08 15.71 4.14
N HIS A 100 12.15 16.43 3.78
CA HIS A 100 13.39 15.84 3.28
C HIS A 100 14.20 15.24 4.44
N PRO A 101 14.75 14.01 4.33
CA PRO A 101 15.52 13.36 5.39
C PRO A 101 16.64 14.22 6.00
N GLY A 102 17.27 15.08 5.19
CA GLY A 102 18.31 16.01 5.63
C GLY A 102 17.85 17.01 6.70
N VAL A 103 16.54 17.24 6.87
CA VAL A 103 15.99 18.11 7.92
C VAL A 103 15.89 17.43 9.29
N LEU A 104 15.76 16.09 9.34
CA LEU A 104 15.44 15.34 10.56
C LEU A 104 16.51 15.49 11.65
N GLN A 105 17.77 15.70 11.26
CA GLN A 105 18.88 15.95 12.17
C GLN A 105 18.79 17.28 12.96
N TYR A 106 17.90 18.20 12.56
CA TYR A 106 17.65 19.47 13.24
C TYR A 106 16.43 19.41 14.17
N LEU A 107 15.74 18.27 14.23
CA LEU A 107 14.53 18.09 15.04
C LEU A 107 14.88 17.38 16.36
N GLY A 108 14.43 17.95 17.48
CA GLY A 108 14.60 17.43 18.85
C GLY A 108 13.50 16.44 19.28
N THR A 109 12.74 15.93 18.33
CA THR A 109 11.57 15.06 18.49
C THR A 109 11.90 13.60 18.17
N PHE A 110 11.03 12.67 18.59
CA PHE A 110 10.88 11.40 17.89
C PHE A 110 10.20 11.66 16.53
N ASN A 111 10.85 11.32 15.42
CA ASN A 111 10.35 11.65 14.09
C ASN A 111 9.68 10.41 13.47
N ALA A 112 8.36 10.43 13.41
CA ALA A 112 7.54 9.40 12.78
C ALA A 112 7.00 9.86 11.42
N TYR A 113 6.73 8.93 10.51
CA TYR A 113 6.01 9.20 9.26
C TYR A 113 4.94 8.12 9.03
N MET A 114 3.69 8.55 8.82
CA MET A 114 2.64 7.71 8.25
C MET A 114 2.56 7.80 6.72
N PHE A 115 2.79 6.66 6.08
CA PHE A 115 2.65 6.47 4.64
C PHE A 115 1.32 5.74 4.34
N ASN A 116 0.48 6.34 3.50
CA ASN A 116 -0.80 5.77 3.06
C ASN A 116 -0.88 5.74 1.52
N ASP A 117 0.25 5.42 0.90
CA ASP A 117 0.41 5.28 -0.55
C ASP A 117 -0.09 3.93 -1.07
N ASP A 118 -0.43 3.89 -2.35
CA ASP A 118 -0.60 2.64 -3.10
C ASP A 118 0.80 1.97 -3.21
N PRO A 119 0.95 0.63 -3.08
CA PRO A 119 2.25 -0.06 -3.16
C PRO A 119 3.04 0.17 -4.46
N GLU A 120 2.37 0.60 -5.52
CA GLU A 120 2.94 1.03 -6.80
C GLU A 120 3.74 2.36 -6.69
N ASP A 121 3.36 3.23 -5.76
CA ASP A 121 4.00 4.54 -5.50
C ASP A 121 5.16 4.44 -4.49
N SER A 122 5.12 3.43 -3.60
CA SER A 122 6.13 3.13 -2.58
C SER A 122 7.59 3.21 -3.05
N PRO A 123 8.00 2.70 -4.24
CA PRO A 123 9.37 2.81 -4.73
C PRO A 123 9.89 4.25 -4.85
N TRP A 124 8.98 5.20 -5.11
CA TRP A 124 9.29 6.59 -5.45
C TRP A 124 9.18 7.55 -4.26
N GLN A 125 8.60 7.09 -3.15
CA GLN A 125 8.39 7.88 -1.94
C GLN A 125 8.74 7.08 -0.68
N SER A 126 7.90 6.11 -0.30
CA SER A 126 7.99 5.40 0.98
C SER A 126 9.32 4.67 1.15
N ARG A 127 9.79 3.94 0.13
CA ARG A 127 11.10 3.26 0.13
C ARG A 127 12.29 4.18 0.37
N ILE A 128 12.22 5.42 -0.14
CA ILE A 128 13.32 6.38 -0.08
C ILE A 128 13.32 7.14 1.25
N LEU A 129 12.12 7.50 1.72
CA LEU A 129 11.95 8.33 2.91
C LEU A 129 11.95 7.52 4.21
N SER A 130 11.21 6.41 4.27
CA SER A 130 10.93 5.66 5.51
C SER A 130 12.15 5.23 6.34
N PRO A 131 13.30 4.79 5.77
CA PRO A 131 14.43 4.32 6.58
C PRO A 131 15.14 5.44 7.37
N ASN A 132 14.82 6.71 7.09
CA ASN A 132 15.44 7.87 7.72
C ASN A 132 14.71 8.32 9.00
N PHE A 133 13.52 7.78 9.28
CA PHE A 133 12.67 8.18 10.40
C PHE A 133 12.94 7.30 11.64
N ASP A 134 12.64 7.83 12.83
CA ASP A 134 12.77 7.09 14.09
C ASP A 134 11.68 5.99 14.20
N GLY A 135 10.53 6.18 13.54
CA GLY A 135 9.51 5.15 13.36
C GLY A 135 8.57 5.42 12.19
N VAL A 136 7.88 4.38 11.73
CA VAL A 136 7.08 4.40 10.50
C VAL A 136 5.72 3.75 10.74
N PHE A 137 4.67 4.42 10.28
CA PHE A 137 3.34 3.85 10.19
C PHE A 137 3.01 3.60 8.72
N TYR A 138 2.43 2.45 8.40
CA TYR A 138 2.00 2.14 7.04
C TYR A 138 0.50 1.82 6.99
N GLY A 139 -0.21 2.44 6.05
CA GLY A 139 -1.65 2.32 5.86
C GLY A 139 -2.10 0.97 5.30
N ASN A 140 -1.23 0.35 4.51
CA ASN A 140 -1.52 -0.88 3.79
C ASN A 140 -1.01 -2.09 4.58
N ILE A 141 -1.91 -2.87 5.17
CA ILE A 141 -1.53 -4.00 6.02
C ILE A 141 -0.75 -5.09 5.26
N SER A 142 -0.94 -5.18 3.94
CA SER A 142 -0.20 -6.10 3.07
C SER A 142 1.25 -5.64 2.80
N ALA A 143 1.58 -4.37 3.05
CA ALA A 143 2.88 -3.76 2.74
C ALA A 143 3.93 -3.88 3.85
N GLY A 144 3.59 -4.40 5.04
CA GLY A 144 4.50 -4.35 6.20
C GLY A 144 5.90 -4.92 5.98
N PHE A 145 5.99 -6.05 5.27
CA PHE A 145 7.26 -6.68 4.90
C PHE A 145 8.18 -5.79 4.05
N GLN A 146 7.61 -4.82 3.30
CA GLN A 146 8.37 -3.89 2.48
C GLN A 146 9.16 -2.92 3.37
N TYR A 147 8.51 -2.33 4.38
CA TYR A 147 9.13 -1.43 5.34
C TYR A 147 10.24 -2.12 6.15
N GLU A 148 10.03 -3.37 6.55
CA GLU A 148 11.08 -4.23 7.14
C GLU A 148 12.27 -4.38 6.18
N SER A 149 12.02 -4.77 4.92
CA SER A 149 13.07 -4.96 3.90
C SER A 149 13.84 -3.68 3.52
N TRP A 150 13.27 -2.50 3.76
CA TRP A 150 13.92 -1.21 3.52
C TRP A 150 14.78 -0.75 4.71
N GLY A 151 14.80 -1.51 5.81
CA GLY A 151 15.59 -1.20 7.01
C GLY A 151 14.93 -0.20 7.95
N CYS A 152 13.60 -0.11 7.96
CA CYS A 152 12.88 0.71 8.93
C CYS A 152 13.06 0.12 10.34
N LYS A 153 13.67 0.87 11.25
CA LYS A 153 13.96 0.42 12.64
C LYS A 153 12.71 0.08 13.44
N ASN A 154 11.67 0.88 13.24
CA ASN A 154 10.35 0.68 13.81
C ASN A 154 9.34 0.87 12.67
N ALA A 155 8.56 -0.15 12.35
CA ALA A 155 7.47 -0.07 11.38
C ALA A 155 6.25 -0.81 11.93
N VAL A 156 5.06 -0.21 11.81
CA VAL A 156 3.81 -0.88 12.20
C VAL A 156 2.65 -0.47 11.29
N TRP A 157 1.68 -1.36 11.14
CA TRP A 157 0.43 -1.02 10.48
C TRP A 157 -0.38 -0.02 11.31
N HIS A 158 -0.91 1.01 10.64
CA HIS A 158 -1.90 1.91 11.23
C HIS A 158 -2.99 2.19 10.21
N PRO A 159 -4.29 2.16 10.58
CA PRO A 159 -5.35 2.52 9.65
C PRO A 159 -5.14 3.94 9.10
N ILE A 160 -5.44 4.12 7.81
CA ILE A 160 -5.54 5.45 7.19
C ILE A 160 -6.57 6.28 7.98
N PHE A 161 -6.25 7.55 8.19
CA PHE A 161 -7.10 8.44 8.99
C PHE A 161 -8.51 8.61 8.39
N THR A 162 -9.49 8.71 9.29
CA THR A 162 -10.88 9.11 9.04
C THR A 162 -11.23 10.23 10.03
N VAL A 163 -12.29 10.98 9.74
CA VAL A 163 -12.81 12.04 10.62
C VAL A 163 -14.27 11.73 10.92
N ASP A 164 -14.55 11.42 12.18
CA ASP A 164 -15.85 10.87 12.63
C ASP A 164 -17.03 11.83 12.38
N SER A 165 -16.80 13.15 12.33
CA SER A 165 -17.85 14.16 12.14
C SER A 165 -18.57 14.05 10.79
N HIS A 166 -18.03 13.28 9.85
CA HIS A 166 -18.65 13.02 8.55
C HIS A 166 -19.61 11.81 8.57
N PHE A 167 -19.55 10.98 9.62
CA PHE A 167 -20.19 9.66 9.69
C PHE A 167 -21.43 9.64 10.62
N PRO A 168 -22.39 8.70 10.41
CA PRO A 168 -23.52 8.52 11.32
C PRO A 168 -23.05 8.17 12.74
N CYS A 169 -23.45 8.97 13.73
CA CYS A 169 -22.98 8.83 15.11
C CYS A 169 -23.35 7.45 15.69
N LYS A 170 -22.50 6.89 16.57
CA LYS A 170 -22.70 5.57 17.17
C LYS A 170 -24.07 5.46 17.88
N GLU A 171 -24.51 6.53 18.52
CA GLU A 171 -25.77 6.67 19.27
C GLU A 171 -27.00 6.68 18.35
N GLN A 172 -26.82 6.75 17.02
CA GLN A 172 -27.88 6.71 16.02
C GLN A 172 -28.00 5.34 15.32
N VAL A 173 -27.32 4.31 15.83
CA VAL A 173 -27.26 2.97 15.22
C VAL A 173 -28.65 2.38 14.91
N ASP A 174 -29.59 2.46 15.85
CA ASP A 174 -30.95 1.92 15.65
C ASP A 174 -31.69 2.67 14.53
N SER A 175 -31.53 4.00 14.46
CA SER A 175 -32.08 4.83 13.38
C SER A 175 -31.40 4.56 12.02
N LEU A 176 -30.12 4.18 12.02
CA LEU A 176 -29.35 3.88 10.82
C LEU A 176 -29.74 2.54 10.18
N PHE A 177 -30.13 1.55 10.99
CA PHE A 177 -30.53 0.23 10.53
C PHE A 177 -32.05 0.04 10.41
N ALA A 178 -32.88 0.88 11.05
CA ALA A 178 -34.33 0.90 10.85
C ALA A 178 -34.78 1.58 9.54
N LYS A 179 -33.88 2.32 8.87
CA LYS A 179 -34.17 2.97 7.58
C LYS A 179 -34.07 1.98 6.43
N GLN A 180 -35.10 1.97 5.58
CA GLN A 180 -35.03 1.28 4.29
C GLN A 180 -33.91 1.88 3.43
N ARG A 181 -33.08 1.01 2.87
CA ARG A 181 -31.94 1.37 2.00
C ARG A 181 -32.30 1.06 0.56
N ASP A 182 -32.53 2.11 -0.23
CA ASP A 182 -33.07 2.04 -1.58
C ASP A 182 -32.01 1.95 -2.69
N ILE A 183 -30.74 2.20 -2.38
CA ILE A 183 -29.62 1.96 -3.29
C ILE A 183 -29.12 0.51 -3.07
N PRO A 184 -29.24 -0.41 -4.05
CA PRO A 184 -28.85 -1.81 -3.85
C PRO A 184 -27.34 -1.97 -3.74
N ILE A 185 -26.60 -1.34 -4.66
CA ILE A 185 -25.14 -1.46 -4.79
C ILE A 185 -24.55 -0.08 -5.07
N ILE A 186 -23.42 0.26 -4.44
CA ILE A 186 -22.60 1.43 -4.79
C ILE A 186 -21.12 1.07 -5.00
N LEU A 187 -20.45 1.86 -5.85
CA LEU A 187 -19.00 1.89 -5.97
C LEU A 187 -18.49 3.32 -6.19
N GLY A 188 -17.93 3.94 -5.15
CA GLY A 188 -17.23 5.23 -5.27
C GLY A 188 -15.73 5.04 -5.57
N CYS A 189 -15.34 4.77 -6.81
CA CYS A 189 -13.95 4.93 -7.29
C CYS A 189 -13.89 5.11 -8.81
N GLY A 190 -12.79 5.67 -9.30
CA GLY A 190 -12.53 5.79 -10.74
C GLY A 190 -12.54 4.44 -11.46
N LEU A 191 -12.97 4.46 -12.72
CA LEU A 191 -12.82 3.33 -13.62
C LEU A 191 -11.41 3.37 -14.24
N ASP A 192 -10.56 2.44 -13.83
CA ASP A 192 -9.23 2.28 -14.41
C ASP A 192 -9.28 1.97 -15.92
N SER A 193 -8.17 2.20 -16.62
CA SER A 193 -8.06 2.06 -18.08
C SER A 193 -8.53 0.70 -18.62
N TYR A 194 -8.92 0.66 -19.90
CA TYR A 194 -9.50 -0.57 -20.47
C TYR A 194 -8.55 -1.77 -20.37
N ALA A 195 -7.27 -1.61 -20.66
CA ALA A 195 -6.28 -2.69 -20.56
C ALA A 195 -5.89 -3.08 -19.11
N SER A 196 -6.43 -2.42 -18.08
CA SER A 196 -6.02 -2.64 -16.69
C SER A 196 -6.71 -3.83 -16.02
N TYR A 197 -5.99 -4.49 -15.11
CA TYR A 197 -6.50 -5.62 -14.34
C TYR A 197 -7.70 -5.23 -13.47
N ARG A 198 -7.61 -4.11 -12.73
CA ARG A 198 -8.72 -3.58 -11.94
C ARG A 198 -9.85 -3.09 -12.85
N GLY A 199 -9.57 -2.37 -13.93
CA GLY A 199 -10.61 -1.87 -14.84
C GLY A 199 -11.44 -2.99 -15.45
N GLU A 200 -10.82 -4.11 -15.81
CA GLU A 200 -11.53 -5.31 -16.28
C GLU A 200 -12.41 -5.92 -15.19
N ARG A 201 -11.90 -6.07 -13.97
CA ARG A 201 -12.70 -6.51 -12.82
C ARG A 201 -13.91 -5.59 -12.58
N LEU A 202 -13.69 -4.27 -12.60
CA LEU A 202 -14.74 -3.26 -12.42
C LEU A 202 -15.83 -3.38 -13.51
N ARG A 203 -15.46 -3.52 -14.79
CA ARG A 203 -16.43 -3.68 -15.88
C ARG A 203 -17.17 -5.00 -15.84
N ARG A 204 -16.49 -6.11 -15.55
CA ARG A 204 -17.15 -7.43 -15.39
C ARG A 204 -18.19 -7.36 -14.27
N LEU A 205 -17.86 -6.69 -13.16
CA LEU A 205 -18.76 -6.54 -12.04
C LEU A 205 -19.95 -5.62 -12.37
N SER A 206 -19.71 -4.38 -12.84
CA SER A 206 -20.80 -3.46 -13.21
C SER A 206 -21.68 -4.00 -14.35
N GLY A 207 -21.11 -4.76 -15.28
CA GLY A 207 -21.86 -5.41 -16.37
C GLY A 207 -22.78 -6.55 -15.90
N ASN A 208 -22.53 -7.13 -14.72
CA ASN A 208 -23.40 -8.13 -14.10
C ASN A 208 -24.52 -7.52 -13.22
N PHE A 209 -24.43 -6.23 -12.88
CA PHE A 209 -25.41 -5.49 -12.07
C PHE A 209 -25.63 -4.07 -12.64
N PRO A 210 -26.43 -3.91 -13.71
CA PRO A 210 -26.73 -2.61 -14.32
C PRO A 210 -27.35 -1.59 -13.36
N GLU A 211 -27.94 -2.04 -12.26
CA GLU A 211 -28.50 -1.24 -11.17
C GLU A 211 -27.45 -0.64 -10.23
N ALA A 212 -26.18 -1.03 -10.33
CA ALA A 212 -25.12 -0.56 -9.43
C ALA A 212 -24.75 0.91 -9.67
N GLU A 213 -24.76 1.72 -8.61
CA GLU A 213 -24.41 3.14 -8.70
C GLU A 213 -22.90 3.34 -8.61
N CYS A 214 -22.24 3.27 -9.77
CA CYS A 214 -20.79 3.50 -9.89
C CYS A 214 -20.48 4.99 -10.13
N TYR A 215 -19.65 5.58 -9.25
CA TYR A 215 -19.24 6.98 -9.26
C TYR A 215 -17.71 7.11 -9.27
N GLY A 216 -17.20 8.04 -10.07
CA GLY A 216 -15.78 8.26 -10.31
C GLY A 216 -15.52 8.81 -11.72
N ARG A 217 -14.28 9.21 -12.01
CA ARG A 217 -13.87 9.48 -13.40
C ARG A 217 -13.97 8.14 -14.19
N GLY A 218 -14.28 8.23 -15.48
CA GLY A 218 -14.50 7.06 -16.36
C GLY A 218 -15.88 6.39 -16.27
N TRP A 219 -16.66 6.61 -15.20
CA TRP A 219 -18.05 6.15 -15.11
C TRP A 219 -19.05 7.15 -15.70
N GLN A 220 -20.19 6.66 -16.22
CA GLN A 220 -21.25 7.49 -16.80
C GLN A 220 -21.84 8.52 -15.81
N ARG A 221 -21.89 8.19 -14.52
CA ARG A 221 -22.38 9.10 -13.46
C ARG A 221 -21.36 10.16 -13.02
N GLY A 222 -20.11 10.05 -13.46
CA GLY A 222 -19.04 11.01 -13.18
C GLY A 222 -18.63 11.08 -11.69
N LEU A 223 -17.95 12.17 -11.35
CA LEU A 223 -17.46 12.46 -10.00
C LEU A 223 -18.55 13.11 -9.14
N VAL A 224 -18.55 12.79 -7.84
CA VAL A 224 -19.39 13.42 -6.81
C VAL A 224 -18.50 13.88 -5.64
N SER A 225 -19.00 14.80 -4.81
CA SER A 225 -18.29 15.22 -3.59
C SER A 225 -18.29 14.12 -2.53
N GLU A 226 -17.36 14.21 -1.58
CA GLU A 226 -17.30 13.32 -0.40
C GLU A 226 -18.61 13.38 0.42
N SER A 227 -19.20 14.57 0.60
CA SER A 227 -20.49 14.73 1.28
C SER A 227 -21.63 13.99 0.59
N THR A 228 -21.77 14.14 -0.73
CA THR A 228 -22.76 13.41 -1.52
C THR A 228 -22.53 11.90 -1.45
N LEU A 229 -21.28 11.45 -1.48
CA LEU A 229 -20.95 10.03 -1.36
C LEU A 229 -21.35 9.45 0.01
N HIS A 230 -21.19 10.20 1.11
CA HIS A 230 -21.69 9.81 2.43
C HIS A 230 -23.23 9.72 2.47
N ASP A 231 -23.94 10.66 1.86
CA ASP A 231 -25.42 10.61 1.79
C ASP A 231 -25.94 9.43 0.96
N LEU A 232 -25.22 9.04 -0.10
CA LEU A 232 -25.51 7.81 -0.84
C LEU A 232 -25.22 6.56 0.02
N TYR A 233 -24.12 6.53 0.79
CA TYR A 233 -23.81 5.43 1.71
C TYR A 233 -24.89 5.23 2.79
N ARG A 234 -25.51 6.31 3.29
CA ARG A 234 -26.66 6.24 4.23
C ARG A 234 -27.87 5.49 3.66
N ARG A 235 -27.97 5.40 2.33
CA ARG A 235 -29.05 4.74 1.57
C ARG A 235 -28.66 3.40 0.93
N THR A 236 -27.40 2.98 1.06
CA THR A 236 -26.85 1.83 0.32
C THR A 236 -26.93 0.51 1.09
N ARG A 237 -27.36 -0.58 0.44
CA ARG A 237 -27.33 -1.95 1.00
C ARG A 237 -25.94 -2.60 0.92
N ILE A 238 -25.31 -2.60 -0.25
CA ILE A 238 -23.99 -3.22 -0.51
C ILE A 238 -23.02 -2.19 -1.10
N GLY A 239 -21.78 -2.17 -0.61
CA GLY A 239 -20.70 -1.34 -1.11
C GLY A 239 -19.54 -2.20 -1.59
N TRP A 240 -19.18 -2.08 -2.88
CA TRP A 240 -18.00 -2.75 -3.41
C TRP A 240 -16.73 -1.97 -3.05
N ASN A 241 -15.66 -2.68 -2.71
CA ASN A 241 -14.35 -2.08 -2.52
C ASN A 241 -13.26 -2.90 -3.24
N ILE A 242 -12.70 -2.33 -4.30
CA ILE A 242 -11.75 -3.01 -5.19
C ILE A 242 -10.49 -2.16 -5.32
N HIS A 243 -9.34 -2.74 -5.04
CA HIS A 243 -8.02 -2.10 -5.08
C HIS A 243 -7.32 -2.35 -6.43
N ARG A 244 -6.21 -1.63 -6.69
CA ARG A 244 -5.43 -1.74 -7.94
C ARG A 244 -4.60 -3.01 -7.98
N THR A 245 -3.79 -3.19 -6.96
CA THR A 245 -2.95 -4.36 -6.73
C THR A 245 -3.17 -4.88 -5.30
N THR A 246 -2.13 -4.96 -4.48
CA THR A 246 -2.20 -5.28 -3.05
C THR A 246 -2.93 -4.19 -2.28
N GLY A 247 -4.26 -4.25 -2.27
CA GLY A 247 -5.03 -3.73 -1.16
C GLY A 247 -4.77 -4.53 0.14
N PRO A 248 -5.58 -4.33 1.19
CA PRO A 248 -6.61 -3.31 1.29
C PRO A 248 -6.05 -2.03 1.94
N ILE A 249 -6.14 -0.91 1.21
CA ILE A 249 -5.89 0.45 1.70
C ILE A 249 -6.78 1.43 0.94
N ASN A 250 -7.73 2.05 1.63
CA ASN A 250 -8.38 3.31 1.27
C ASN A 250 -9.35 3.74 2.39
N ARG A 251 -9.81 4.99 2.35
CA ARG A 251 -10.83 5.49 3.29
C ARG A 251 -12.20 4.83 3.10
N ARG A 252 -12.55 4.43 1.87
CA ARG A 252 -13.82 3.75 1.57
C ARG A 252 -14.01 2.49 2.42
N MET A 253 -12.93 1.77 2.73
CA MET A 253 -12.95 0.59 3.58
C MET A 253 -13.59 0.86 4.95
N PHE A 254 -13.19 1.96 5.56
CA PHE A 254 -13.66 2.40 6.88
C PHE A 254 -14.98 3.17 6.75
N ALA A 255 -15.16 3.98 5.71
CA ALA A 255 -16.36 4.76 5.48
C ALA A 255 -17.60 3.88 5.20
N LEU A 256 -17.49 2.79 4.42
CA LEU A 256 -18.62 1.87 4.20
C LEU A 256 -19.09 1.23 5.51
N ALA A 257 -18.14 0.74 6.31
CA ALA A 257 -18.39 0.18 7.63
C ALA A 257 -19.04 1.22 8.57
N ALA A 258 -18.49 2.44 8.65
CA ALA A 258 -19.04 3.54 9.44
C ALA A 258 -20.47 3.96 9.04
N HIS A 259 -20.91 3.65 7.82
CA HIS A 259 -22.28 3.91 7.34
C HIS A 259 -23.22 2.70 7.45
N GLY A 260 -22.79 1.58 8.03
CA GLY A 260 -23.59 0.36 8.13
C GLY A 260 -23.94 -0.25 6.76
N VAL A 261 -23.05 -0.11 5.78
CA VAL A 261 -23.16 -0.73 4.47
C VAL A 261 -22.44 -2.08 4.51
N LEU A 262 -23.03 -3.14 3.94
CA LEU A 262 -22.28 -4.39 3.77
C LEU A 262 -21.15 -4.15 2.76
N GLN A 263 -19.91 -4.25 3.22
CA GLN A 263 -18.75 -4.17 2.34
C GLN A 263 -18.40 -5.54 1.76
N ILE A 264 -18.34 -5.61 0.43
CA ILE A 264 -17.75 -6.73 -0.32
C ILE A 264 -16.41 -6.22 -0.89
N CYS A 265 -15.29 -6.69 -0.34
CA CYS A 265 -13.95 -6.13 -0.59
C CYS A 265 -12.95 -7.19 -1.09
N ASP A 266 -12.01 -6.78 -1.94
CA ASP A 266 -10.95 -7.67 -2.42
C ASP A 266 -9.77 -7.85 -1.45
N ASN A 267 -8.97 -8.90 -1.71
CA ASN A 267 -7.86 -9.41 -0.88
C ASN A 267 -8.35 -9.87 0.51
N LYS A 268 -8.91 -11.09 0.59
CA LYS A 268 -9.32 -11.71 1.87
C LYS A 268 -8.20 -11.71 2.91
N THR A 269 -6.97 -12.01 2.48
CA THR A 269 -5.81 -12.17 3.37
C THR A 269 -5.46 -10.87 4.10
N GLY A 270 -5.44 -9.75 3.39
CA GLY A 270 -5.22 -8.43 4.00
C GLY A 270 -6.46 -7.95 4.74
N LEU A 271 -7.66 -8.17 4.19
CA LEU A 271 -8.92 -7.71 4.77
C LEU A 271 -9.20 -8.37 6.12
N GLY A 272 -8.95 -9.68 6.23
CA GLY A 272 -9.13 -10.46 7.45
C GLY A 272 -8.21 -10.06 8.62
N LYS A 273 -7.12 -9.33 8.32
CA LYS A 273 -6.25 -8.72 9.35
C LYS A 273 -6.80 -7.36 9.85
N ILE A 274 -7.80 -6.78 9.17
CA ILE A 274 -8.45 -5.51 9.54
C ILE A 274 -9.87 -5.74 10.06
N PHE A 275 -10.63 -6.65 9.47
CA PHE A 275 -12.02 -6.96 9.83
C PHE A 275 -12.20 -8.47 9.90
N LYS A 276 -13.11 -8.96 10.75
CA LYS A 276 -13.46 -10.38 10.79
C LYS A 276 -14.31 -10.73 9.56
N LEU A 277 -13.80 -11.62 8.72
CA LEU A 277 -14.48 -12.05 7.50
C LEU A 277 -15.80 -12.75 7.83
N ASN A 278 -16.83 -12.47 7.04
CA ASN A 278 -18.21 -12.99 7.15
C ASN A 278 -18.94 -12.65 8.46
N GLU A 279 -18.39 -11.78 9.31
CA GLU A 279 -19.03 -11.26 10.53
C GLU A 279 -19.00 -9.72 10.59
N GLU A 280 -17.95 -9.09 10.06
CA GLU A 280 -17.82 -7.62 10.01
C GLU A 280 -17.75 -7.09 8.57
N VAL A 281 -17.22 -7.87 7.63
CA VAL A 281 -17.16 -7.59 6.18
C VAL A 281 -17.14 -8.89 5.38
N VAL A 282 -17.45 -8.83 4.08
CA VAL A 282 -17.29 -9.96 3.15
C VAL A 282 -16.05 -9.74 2.29
N GLY A 283 -15.20 -10.76 2.21
CA GLY A 283 -13.98 -10.74 1.41
C GLY A 283 -14.09 -11.62 0.16
N PHE A 284 -13.47 -11.20 -0.95
CA PHE A 284 -13.36 -11.99 -2.18
C PHE A 284 -11.94 -11.93 -2.75
N ASP A 285 -11.54 -12.96 -3.50
CA ASP A 285 -10.25 -13.00 -4.20
C ASP A 285 -10.42 -13.11 -5.72
N THR A 286 -11.60 -13.53 -6.22
CA THR A 286 -11.92 -13.54 -7.65
C THR A 286 -13.13 -12.66 -7.97
N ILE A 287 -13.21 -12.12 -9.19
CA ILE A 287 -14.37 -11.29 -9.56
C ILE A 287 -15.65 -12.12 -9.72
N ASP A 288 -15.51 -13.42 -9.99
CA ASP A 288 -16.62 -14.37 -10.05
C ASP A 288 -17.20 -14.60 -8.64
N GLU A 289 -16.35 -14.79 -7.62
CA GLU A 289 -16.77 -14.76 -6.20
C GLU A 289 -17.50 -13.45 -5.85
N ALA A 290 -16.99 -12.30 -6.28
CA ALA A 290 -17.64 -11.01 -6.00
C ALA A 290 -19.05 -10.90 -6.61
N ILE A 291 -19.25 -11.45 -7.81
CA ILE A 291 -20.56 -11.51 -8.48
C ILE A 291 -21.49 -12.47 -7.73
N GLU A 292 -21.02 -13.66 -7.35
CA GLU A 292 -21.80 -14.64 -6.59
C GLU A 292 -22.22 -14.09 -5.22
N LEU A 293 -21.28 -13.54 -4.45
CA LEU A 293 -21.51 -12.93 -3.14
C LEU A 293 -22.46 -11.73 -3.23
N THR A 294 -22.34 -10.89 -4.27
CA THR A 294 -23.27 -9.76 -4.44
C THR A 294 -24.69 -10.24 -4.74
N ARG A 295 -24.87 -11.25 -5.61
CA ARG A 295 -26.19 -11.87 -5.84
C ARG A 295 -26.76 -12.47 -4.57
N TYR A 296 -25.91 -13.17 -3.80
CA TYR A 296 -26.30 -13.80 -2.54
C TYR A 296 -26.83 -12.77 -1.54
N TYR A 297 -26.03 -11.76 -1.19
CA TYR A 297 -26.40 -10.76 -0.17
C TYR A 297 -27.48 -9.76 -0.63
N LEU A 298 -27.79 -9.66 -1.92
CA LEU A 298 -29.00 -8.97 -2.38
C LEU A 298 -30.29 -9.73 -2.04
N LEU A 299 -30.23 -11.06 -1.93
CA LEU A 299 -31.35 -11.96 -1.62
C LEU A 299 -31.44 -12.32 -0.12
N HIS A 300 -30.32 -12.27 0.62
CA HIS A 300 -30.22 -12.64 2.04
C HIS A 300 -30.11 -11.39 2.92
N GLU A 301 -31.22 -10.65 3.06
CA GLU A 301 -31.25 -9.33 3.71
C GLU A 301 -30.90 -9.37 5.21
N ASP A 302 -31.34 -10.39 5.94
CA ASP A 302 -31.07 -10.52 7.38
C ASP A 302 -29.58 -10.75 7.66
N GLU A 303 -28.95 -11.68 6.92
CA GLU A 303 -27.50 -11.96 7.01
C GLU A 303 -26.68 -10.74 6.55
N ARG A 304 -27.10 -10.07 5.48
CA ARG A 304 -26.50 -8.80 5.03
C ARG A 304 -26.53 -7.75 6.15
N LEU A 305 -27.63 -7.65 6.89
CA LEU A 305 -27.80 -6.71 8.00
C LEU A 305 -26.96 -7.09 9.23
N GLU A 306 -26.87 -8.37 9.57
CA GLU A 306 -26.00 -8.89 10.65
C GLU A 306 -24.54 -8.48 10.41
N ILE A 307 -23.99 -8.79 9.23
CA ILE A 307 -22.59 -8.47 8.89
C ILE A 307 -22.36 -6.95 8.83
N ALA A 308 -23.32 -6.19 8.28
CA ALA A 308 -23.22 -4.73 8.22
C ALA A 308 -23.23 -4.07 9.61
N LYS A 309 -23.98 -4.62 10.58
CA LYS A 309 -23.92 -4.20 12.00
C LYS A 309 -22.56 -4.53 12.62
N GLY A 310 -22.02 -5.71 12.34
CA GLY A 310 -20.67 -6.10 12.77
C GLY A 310 -19.60 -5.13 12.27
N GLY A 311 -19.63 -4.79 10.98
CA GLY A 311 -18.73 -3.79 10.38
C GLY A 311 -18.85 -2.41 11.02
N PHE A 312 -20.07 -1.92 11.26
CA PHE A 312 -20.32 -0.66 11.96
C PHE A 312 -19.79 -0.67 13.39
N ALA A 313 -20.05 -1.73 14.15
CA ALA A 313 -19.55 -1.90 15.51
C ALA A 313 -18.01 -1.94 15.54
N ARG A 314 -17.39 -2.65 14.58
CA ARG A 314 -15.94 -2.71 14.41
C ARG A 314 -15.34 -1.34 14.13
N TYR A 315 -15.94 -0.55 13.24
CA TYR A 315 -15.49 0.80 12.94
C TYR A 315 -15.42 1.65 14.22
N TRP A 316 -16.54 1.76 14.94
CA TRP A 316 -16.60 2.63 16.13
C TRP A 316 -15.70 2.18 17.28
N ARG A 317 -15.42 0.87 17.38
CA ARG A 317 -14.52 0.29 18.38
C ARG A 317 -13.04 0.57 18.09
N ASP A 318 -12.59 0.31 16.85
CA ASP A 318 -11.16 0.20 16.54
C ASP A 318 -10.62 1.27 15.57
N TYR A 319 -11.52 1.95 14.84
CA TYR A 319 -11.22 2.80 13.68
C TYR A 319 -11.86 4.20 13.73
N SER A 320 -12.62 4.52 14.78
CA SER A 320 -13.03 5.89 15.08
C SER A 320 -11.82 6.81 15.26
N THR A 321 -12.00 8.11 15.08
CA THR A 321 -10.93 9.12 15.18
C THR A 321 -10.28 9.08 16.57
N THR A 322 -11.07 8.86 17.62
CA THR A 322 -10.57 8.63 18.99
C THR A 322 -9.75 7.34 19.10
N ALA A 323 -10.21 6.22 18.53
CA ALA A 323 -9.46 4.96 18.53
C ALA A 323 -8.15 5.05 17.71
N TRP A 324 -8.15 5.84 16.63
CA TRP A 324 -6.98 6.16 15.81
C TRP A 324 -5.92 6.92 16.62
N TRP A 325 -6.31 8.00 17.32
CA TRP A 325 -5.40 8.75 18.19
C TRP A 325 -4.88 7.92 19.38
N ASN A 326 -5.74 7.12 20.02
CA ASN A 326 -5.35 6.19 21.07
C ASN A 326 -4.26 5.21 20.58
N ARG A 327 -4.45 4.59 19.41
CA ARG A 327 -3.52 3.62 18.81
C ARG A 327 -2.17 4.26 18.52
N LEU A 328 -2.17 5.45 17.92
CA LEU A 328 -0.95 6.21 17.62
C LEU A 328 -0.17 6.54 18.90
N TYR A 329 -0.86 7.05 19.93
CA TYR A 329 -0.24 7.36 21.23
C TYR A 329 0.40 6.12 21.85
N GLN A 330 -0.33 5.01 21.97
CA GLN A 330 0.22 3.77 22.55
C GLN A 330 1.46 3.28 21.79
N GLN A 331 1.46 3.40 20.46
CA GLN A 331 2.62 3.02 19.66
C GLN A 331 3.84 3.92 19.90
N LEU A 332 3.64 5.24 20.01
CA LEU A 332 4.72 6.19 20.33
C LEU A 332 5.32 5.89 21.72
N ILE A 333 4.49 5.61 22.72
CA ILE A 333 4.97 5.19 24.06
C ILE A 333 5.75 3.87 23.95
N GLN A 334 5.27 2.89 23.17
CA GLN A 334 5.98 1.61 22.96
C GLN A 334 7.34 1.79 22.26
N TRP A 335 7.48 2.78 21.38
CA TRP A 335 8.77 3.16 20.75
C TRP A 335 9.66 4.05 21.63
N GLY A 336 9.29 4.27 22.90
CA GLY A 336 10.09 5.02 23.87
C GLY A 336 9.97 6.55 23.73
N VAL A 337 8.81 7.06 23.30
CA VAL A 337 8.48 8.48 23.47
C VAL A 337 7.94 8.69 24.88
N GLU A 338 8.55 9.59 25.64
CA GLU A 338 8.12 9.94 26.99
C GLU A 338 7.56 11.38 27.02
N PRO A 339 6.30 11.60 27.46
CA PRO A 339 5.69 12.93 27.49
C PRO A 339 6.47 13.92 28.34
N GLY A 340 6.82 15.08 27.76
CA GLY A 340 7.61 16.12 28.41
C GLY A 340 9.14 15.90 28.39
N VAL A 341 9.64 14.83 27.79
CA VAL A 341 11.07 14.49 27.75
C VAL A 341 11.66 14.79 26.37
N SER A 342 12.09 16.05 26.18
CA SER A 342 12.69 16.48 24.92
C SER A 342 14.04 15.79 24.63
N ARG A 343 14.28 15.37 23.38
CA ARG A 343 15.57 14.81 22.95
C ARG A 343 16.59 15.95 22.71
N THR A 344 17.08 16.51 23.80
CA THR A 344 17.94 17.72 23.86
C THR A 344 19.21 17.69 23.00
N HIS A 345 19.72 16.51 22.61
CA HIS A 345 20.98 16.39 21.88
C HIS A 345 20.96 16.82 20.39
N ARG A 346 19.80 17.01 19.75
CA ARG A 346 19.72 17.39 18.31
C ARG A 346 19.42 18.87 18.04
N SER A 347 18.84 19.61 19.00
CA SER A 347 18.20 20.92 18.76
C SER A 347 19.16 22.10 18.50
N ASN A 348 20.44 22.01 18.87
CA ASN A 348 21.39 23.14 18.76
C ASN A 348 22.01 23.33 17.36
N ARG A 349 21.66 22.50 16.37
CA ARG A 349 22.17 22.62 14.99
C ARG A 349 21.42 23.72 14.23
N LYS A 350 22.15 24.68 13.63
CA LYS A 350 21.55 25.66 12.71
C LYS A 350 21.34 25.04 11.33
N ILE A 351 20.10 25.11 10.81
CA ILE A 351 19.79 24.75 9.41
C ILE A 351 20.60 25.65 8.45
N PRO A 352 21.07 25.16 7.28
CA PRO A 352 21.88 25.95 6.37
C PRO A 352 21.23 27.28 5.96
N GLY A 353 22.06 28.33 5.87
CA GLY A 353 21.64 29.63 5.35
C GLY A 353 21.17 29.54 3.90
N ARG A 354 20.25 30.44 3.52
CA ARG A 354 19.80 30.62 2.12
C ARG A 354 21.03 30.79 1.21
N ASN A 355 21.01 30.19 0.02
CA ASN A 355 22.07 30.45 -0.94
C ASN A 355 21.87 31.84 -1.57
N LEU A 356 22.59 32.85 -1.07
CA LEU A 356 22.47 34.24 -1.52
C LEU A 356 23.05 34.46 -2.94
N SER A 357 23.86 33.54 -3.46
CA SER A 357 24.49 33.68 -4.79
C SER A 357 23.59 33.31 -5.98
N SER A 358 22.33 32.97 -5.76
CA SER A 358 21.37 32.70 -6.86
C SER A 358 20.80 33.97 -7.52
N ILE A 359 21.17 35.17 -7.05
CA ILE A 359 20.77 36.46 -7.64
C ILE A 359 21.98 37.41 -7.80
N THR A 360 23.04 36.97 -8.50
CA THR A 360 24.07 37.89 -9.06
C THR A 360 24.69 37.34 -10.34
N GLN A 361 24.46 38.03 -11.47
CA GLN A 361 25.26 38.22 -12.71
C GLN A 361 26.11 37.11 -13.37
N THR A 362 26.22 35.89 -12.85
CA THR A 362 27.01 34.80 -13.49
C THR A 362 26.17 33.97 -14.48
N SER A 363 24.84 34.03 -14.36
CA SER A 363 23.88 33.20 -15.10
C SER A 363 23.56 33.66 -16.54
N VAL A 364 24.28 34.63 -17.11
CA VAL A 364 23.99 35.15 -18.47
C VAL A 364 24.98 34.67 -19.54
N ASN A 365 26.24 34.39 -19.17
CA ASN A 365 27.27 34.01 -20.15
C ASN A 365 27.55 32.50 -20.19
N ALA A 366 27.52 31.79 -19.06
CA ALA A 366 27.55 30.31 -19.05
C ALA A 366 26.34 29.72 -19.80
N LEU A 367 25.21 30.42 -19.76
CA LEU A 367 23.96 30.07 -20.43
C LEU A 367 23.93 30.40 -21.94
N LYS A 368 25.03 30.87 -22.57
CA LYS A 368 25.08 31.10 -24.03
C LYS A 368 25.68 29.95 -24.84
N HIS A 369 26.63 29.19 -24.28
CA HIS A 369 27.28 28.09 -25.02
C HIS A 369 26.80 26.68 -24.61
N ALA A 370 26.43 26.46 -23.34
CA ALA A 370 25.77 25.21 -22.95
C ALA A 370 24.31 25.12 -23.48
N ALA A 371 23.68 26.27 -23.74
CA ALA A 371 22.28 26.37 -24.13
C ALA A 371 21.95 25.70 -25.47
N SER A 372 22.81 25.67 -26.48
CA SER A 372 22.38 25.20 -27.81
C SER A 372 22.10 23.69 -27.84
N ARG A 373 22.96 22.87 -27.22
CA ARG A 373 22.75 21.42 -27.12
C ARG A 373 21.80 21.07 -25.98
N SER A 374 21.92 21.76 -24.83
CA SER A 374 21.03 21.52 -23.69
C SER A 374 19.60 22.02 -23.92
N LEU A 375 19.34 23.09 -24.67
CA LEU A 375 17.96 23.42 -25.10
C LEU A 375 17.49 22.50 -26.21
N LEU A 376 18.33 21.88 -27.04
CA LEU A 376 17.85 20.86 -27.98
C LEU A 376 17.45 19.58 -27.22
N ALA A 377 18.29 19.11 -26.29
CA ALA A 377 17.96 17.99 -25.40
C ALA A 377 16.76 18.31 -24.48
N VAL A 378 16.69 19.51 -23.89
CA VAL A 378 15.57 19.95 -23.04
C VAL A 378 14.33 20.30 -23.87
N ARG A 379 14.42 20.73 -25.14
CA ARG A 379 13.22 20.88 -26.01
C ARG A 379 12.77 19.54 -26.58
N ALA A 380 13.67 18.58 -26.80
CA ALA A 380 13.32 17.20 -27.13
C ALA A 380 12.65 16.54 -25.92
N ALA A 381 13.31 16.54 -24.76
CA ALA A 381 12.76 16.07 -23.50
C ALA A 381 11.48 16.82 -23.12
N LYS A 382 11.36 18.14 -23.30
CA LYS A 382 10.11 18.89 -23.04
C LYS A 382 9.03 18.67 -24.10
N ARG A 383 9.37 18.20 -25.32
CA ARG A 383 8.40 17.72 -26.31
C ARG A 383 7.97 16.28 -26.04
N GLU A 384 8.85 15.41 -25.53
CA GLU A 384 8.47 14.09 -25.03
C GLU A 384 7.68 14.17 -23.72
N TYR A 385 8.07 15.04 -22.80
CA TYR A 385 7.43 15.31 -21.50
C TYR A 385 6.16 16.15 -21.63
N ALA A 386 5.92 16.78 -22.79
CA ALA A 386 4.61 17.33 -23.16
C ALA A 386 3.76 16.35 -23.99
N LYS A 387 4.35 15.23 -24.47
CA LYS A 387 3.63 14.09 -25.07
C LYS A 387 3.25 13.04 -24.03
N LYS A 388 4.05 12.87 -22.98
CA LYS A 388 3.72 12.10 -21.76
C LYS A 388 2.84 12.98 -20.86
N GLU A 389 1.79 12.40 -20.26
CA GLU A 389 1.00 13.15 -19.26
C GLU A 389 1.88 13.53 -18.06
N GLN A 390 1.73 14.77 -17.60
CA GLN A 390 2.54 15.31 -16.51
C GLN A 390 2.11 14.69 -15.17
N TRP A 391 3.04 14.02 -14.51
CA TRP A 391 2.78 13.18 -13.33
C TRP A 391 2.23 13.97 -12.12
N TRP A 392 2.44 15.28 -12.00
CA TRP A 392 1.93 16.06 -10.85
C TRP A 392 0.40 16.19 -10.80
N LYS A 393 -0.31 15.85 -11.89
CA LYS A 393 -1.77 15.66 -11.86
C LYS A 393 -2.24 14.45 -11.05
N ILE A 394 -1.33 13.70 -10.41
CA ILE A 394 -1.62 12.53 -9.56
C ILE A 394 -1.99 12.93 -8.13
N TYR A 395 -1.57 14.09 -7.62
CA TYR A 395 -1.78 14.41 -6.20
C TYR A 395 -3.23 14.73 -5.80
N ASP A 396 -4.12 15.07 -6.74
CA ASP A 396 -5.57 15.06 -6.50
C ASP A 396 -6.16 13.64 -6.39
N ARG A 397 -5.46 12.61 -6.88
CA ARG A 397 -6.06 11.29 -7.20
C ARG A 397 -6.12 10.30 -6.03
N VAL A 398 -5.41 10.55 -4.94
CA VAL A 398 -5.61 9.84 -3.65
C VAL A 398 -6.92 10.27 -2.97
N PHE A 399 -7.44 11.45 -3.32
CA PHE A 399 -8.75 11.96 -2.89
C PHE A 399 -9.82 11.85 -4.00
N THR A 400 -9.42 11.81 -5.28
CA THR A 400 -10.32 11.68 -6.44
C THR A 400 -9.84 10.62 -7.45
N CYS A 401 -10.13 9.36 -7.15
CA CYS A 401 -10.76 8.45 -8.11
C CYS A 401 -10.28 8.45 -9.59
N GLU A 402 -8.98 8.30 -9.91
CA GLU A 402 -8.51 7.62 -11.15
C GLU A 402 -6.99 7.36 -11.30
N THR A 403 -6.59 6.64 -12.38
CA THR A 403 -5.46 5.69 -12.43
C THR A 403 -4.58 5.76 -13.69
N VAL A 404 -3.26 5.54 -13.59
CA VAL A 404 -2.32 5.38 -14.75
C VAL A 404 -1.19 4.37 -14.43
N TYR A 405 -0.62 3.76 -15.48
CA TYR A 405 0.42 2.71 -15.49
C TYR A 405 1.87 3.25 -15.61
N LEU A 406 2.88 2.37 -15.39
CA LEU A 406 4.33 2.67 -15.34
C LEU A 406 5.17 2.10 -16.52
N SER A 407 6.42 2.59 -16.66
CA SER A 407 7.51 1.95 -17.44
C SER A 407 8.91 2.34 -16.94
N GLN A 408 9.71 1.37 -16.43
CA GLN A 408 11.15 1.06 -16.70
C GLN A 408 12.19 2.20 -16.93
N ASP A 409 13.44 2.17 -16.44
CA ASP A 409 14.31 1.20 -15.71
C ASP A 409 15.29 1.95 -14.76
N TYR A 410 16.10 1.27 -13.90
CA TYR A 410 17.53 1.58 -13.57
C TYR A 410 18.12 0.65 -12.46
N THR A 411 19.44 0.43 -12.50
CA THR A 411 20.28 -0.34 -11.55
C THR A 411 21.19 0.63 -10.71
N THR A 412 22.02 0.31 -9.71
CA THR A 412 22.61 -0.92 -9.10
C THR A 412 22.79 -0.68 -7.57
N PRO A 413 22.72 -1.67 -6.65
CA PRO A 413 22.64 -1.41 -5.20
C PRO A 413 23.99 -1.38 -4.42
N PRO A 414 24.06 -0.68 -3.26
CA PRO A 414 25.16 -0.76 -2.29
C PRO A 414 24.88 -1.74 -1.11
N SER A 415 25.88 -1.93 -0.22
CA SER A 415 26.16 -3.18 0.53
C SER A 415 25.60 -3.36 1.97
N LYS A 416 25.78 -4.58 2.51
CA LYS A 416 25.06 -5.21 3.65
C LYS A 416 25.32 -4.69 5.09
N PRO A 417 24.34 -4.83 6.02
CA PRO A 417 24.49 -4.71 7.47
C PRO A 417 24.94 -6.02 8.20
N SER A 418 24.96 -5.96 9.55
CA SER A 418 25.68 -6.88 10.46
C SER A 418 24.93 -8.16 10.91
N GLU A 419 25.67 -9.11 11.48
CA GLU A 419 25.26 -10.51 11.74
C GLU A 419 24.06 -10.70 12.70
N ALA A 420 23.93 -9.85 13.73
CA ALA A 420 23.01 -10.11 14.84
C ALA A 420 21.54 -9.74 14.54
N GLU A 421 21.30 -8.88 13.53
CA GLU A 421 19.96 -8.43 13.14
C GLU A 421 19.29 -9.36 12.11
N ARG A 422 20.03 -10.34 11.57
CA ARG A 422 19.63 -11.18 10.42
C ARG A 422 18.55 -12.23 10.72
N VAL A 423 18.38 -12.62 11.99
CA VAL A 423 17.89 -13.98 12.34
C VAL A 423 16.36 -14.18 12.28
N ARG A 424 15.55 -13.14 12.05
CA ARG A 424 14.07 -13.31 12.03
C ARG A 424 13.36 -13.12 10.68
N TYR A 425 13.90 -12.35 9.74
CA TYR A 425 13.21 -12.06 8.46
C TYR A 425 14.14 -11.94 7.23
N GLU A 426 15.46 -12.14 7.36
CA GLU A 426 16.43 -11.75 6.32
C GLU A 426 16.63 -12.78 5.17
N HIS A 427 15.78 -13.81 5.07
CA HIS A 427 16.03 -14.97 4.19
C HIS A 427 14.94 -15.31 3.17
N LEU A 428 13.90 -14.48 3.01
CA LEU A 428 13.03 -14.65 1.83
C LEU A 428 13.83 -14.34 0.57
N SER A 429 14.01 -15.31 -0.32
CA SER A 429 14.58 -15.06 -1.65
C SER A 429 13.71 -14.10 -2.46
N PRO A 430 14.23 -13.43 -3.50
CA PRO A 430 13.42 -12.68 -4.45
C PRO A 430 12.20 -13.46 -4.96
N GLN A 431 12.37 -14.74 -5.26
CA GLN A 431 11.32 -15.65 -5.71
C GLN A 431 10.27 -15.87 -4.62
N GLN A 432 10.70 -16.12 -3.38
CA GLN A 432 9.80 -16.25 -2.23
C GLN A 432 9.04 -14.94 -1.95
N ARG A 433 9.63 -13.78 -2.20
CA ARG A 433 8.95 -12.48 -2.15
C ARG A 433 7.96 -12.29 -3.30
N ALA A 434 8.33 -12.67 -4.52
CA ALA A 434 7.46 -12.67 -5.70
C ALA A 434 6.22 -13.54 -5.49
N VAL A 435 6.43 -14.77 -5.01
CA VAL A 435 5.35 -15.73 -4.72
C VAL A 435 4.52 -15.29 -3.52
N ARG A 436 5.11 -14.76 -2.43
CA ARG A 436 4.33 -14.21 -1.31
C ARG A 436 3.36 -13.12 -1.79
N TRP A 437 3.81 -12.21 -2.67
CA TRP A 437 2.92 -11.23 -3.29
C TRP A 437 1.89 -11.88 -4.22
N ALA A 438 2.33 -12.77 -5.12
CA ALA A 438 1.47 -13.51 -6.05
C ALA A 438 0.30 -14.17 -5.31
N LEU A 439 0.58 -14.81 -4.18
CA LEU A 439 -0.40 -15.52 -3.38
C LEU A 439 -1.43 -14.58 -2.76
N THR A 440 -1.04 -13.41 -2.24
CA THR A 440 -2.03 -12.40 -1.79
C THR A 440 -2.96 -11.88 -2.89
N GLN A 441 -2.66 -12.17 -4.17
CA GLN A 441 -3.44 -11.72 -5.33
C GLN A 441 -4.11 -12.87 -6.10
N LEU A 442 -3.68 -14.13 -5.91
CA LEU A 442 -4.00 -15.26 -6.80
C LEU A 442 -4.41 -16.54 -6.06
N VAL A 443 -4.31 -16.61 -4.73
CA VAL A 443 -4.77 -17.77 -3.92
C VAL A 443 -6.27 -18.05 -4.12
N GLY A 444 -7.07 -17.03 -4.46
CA GLY A 444 -8.39 -17.22 -5.07
C GLY A 444 -9.33 -18.10 -4.24
N SER A 445 -10.06 -18.98 -4.93
CA SER A 445 -11.01 -19.94 -4.35
C SER A 445 -10.40 -21.28 -3.93
N ALA A 446 -9.06 -21.46 -3.98
CA ALA A 446 -8.41 -22.74 -3.73
C ALA A 446 -8.57 -23.22 -2.27
N LYS A 447 -9.30 -24.32 -2.06
CA LYS A 447 -9.53 -24.90 -0.73
C LYS A 447 -8.44 -25.88 -0.33
N ARG A 448 -7.89 -26.62 -1.29
CA ARG A 448 -6.79 -27.58 -1.07
C ARG A 448 -5.56 -27.16 -1.86
N MET A 449 -4.47 -26.88 -1.16
CA MET A 449 -3.25 -26.30 -1.70
C MET A 449 -2.07 -27.27 -1.51
N LEU A 450 -1.38 -27.58 -2.60
CA LEU A 450 -0.11 -28.32 -2.59
C LEU A 450 1.04 -27.32 -2.61
N ILE A 451 2.04 -27.52 -1.76
CA ILE A 451 3.28 -26.72 -1.78
C ILE A 451 4.42 -27.65 -2.16
N SER A 452 5.06 -27.36 -3.26
CA SER A 452 6.17 -28.17 -3.80
C SER A 452 7.52 -27.92 -3.10
N ASP A 453 7.63 -26.85 -2.30
CA ASP A 453 8.88 -26.37 -1.69
C ASP A 453 8.73 -26.11 -0.18
N PRO A 454 9.80 -26.21 0.63
CA PRO A 454 9.75 -25.96 2.08
C PRO A 454 9.52 -24.48 2.40
N MET A 455 8.26 -24.09 2.67
CA MET A 455 7.88 -22.71 2.97
C MET A 455 7.00 -22.56 4.24
N PRO A 456 7.56 -22.60 5.47
CA PRO A 456 6.75 -22.64 6.68
C PRO A 456 6.13 -21.29 7.06
N ALA A 457 6.94 -20.22 7.18
CA ALA A 457 6.57 -19.07 8.02
C ALA A 457 5.44 -18.19 7.47
N PHE A 458 5.40 -17.93 6.16
CA PHE A 458 4.43 -16.98 5.59
C PHE A 458 3.08 -17.63 5.22
N LEU A 459 3.02 -18.96 5.09
CA LEU A 459 1.77 -19.67 4.80
C LEU A 459 0.91 -19.84 6.07
N VAL A 460 1.53 -19.82 7.26
CA VAL A 460 0.82 -19.70 8.54
C VAL A 460 -0.01 -18.41 8.60
N ASP A 461 0.52 -17.27 8.12
CA ASP A 461 -0.26 -16.02 8.03
C ASP A 461 -1.52 -16.20 7.16
N LEU A 462 -1.40 -16.92 6.04
CA LEU A 462 -2.48 -17.16 5.09
C LEU A 462 -3.58 -18.04 5.71
N LEU A 463 -3.19 -19.16 6.32
CA LEU A 463 -4.09 -20.08 7.01
C LEU A 463 -4.77 -19.45 8.23
N SER A 464 -4.10 -18.55 8.95
CA SER A 464 -4.68 -17.85 10.11
C SER A 464 -5.88 -16.96 9.75
N VAL A 465 -5.98 -16.55 8.48
CA VAL A 465 -7.03 -15.65 7.99
C VAL A 465 -8.15 -16.41 7.25
N ASP A 466 -7.83 -17.55 6.62
CA ASP A 466 -8.78 -18.36 5.87
C ASP A 466 -8.67 -19.84 6.29
N ALA A 467 -9.03 -20.08 7.55
CA ALA A 467 -8.91 -21.37 8.26
C ALA A 467 -9.53 -22.62 7.59
N PRO A 468 -10.53 -22.55 6.68
CA PRO A 468 -11.02 -23.73 5.96
C PRO A 468 -10.06 -24.31 4.91
N ARG A 469 -8.90 -23.68 4.64
CA ARG A 469 -7.96 -24.15 3.62
C ARG A 469 -7.06 -25.27 4.14
N GLU A 470 -7.02 -26.37 3.40
CA GLU A 470 -6.10 -27.50 3.57
C GLU A 470 -4.79 -27.19 2.83
N LEU A 471 -3.66 -27.44 3.50
CA LEU A 471 -2.34 -27.07 3.01
C LEU A 471 -1.36 -28.22 3.25
N ASN A 472 -1.01 -28.90 2.17
CA ASN A 472 -0.17 -30.09 2.20
C ASN A 472 1.17 -29.76 1.53
N ILE A 473 2.26 -30.11 2.22
CA ILE A 473 3.62 -30.01 1.67
C ILE A 473 3.88 -31.29 0.88
N LEU A 474 4.41 -31.16 -0.33
CA LEU A 474 4.79 -32.27 -1.16
C LEU A 474 6.02 -32.97 -0.58
N ASP A 475 5.85 -34.20 -0.11
CA ASP A 475 6.98 -35.12 0.04
C ASP A 475 7.11 -35.93 -1.25
N LEU A 476 8.24 -35.79 -1.95
CA LEU A 476 8.52 -36.51 -3.20
C LEU A 476 8.79 -38.02 -2.97
N ASN A 477 8.92 -38.46 -1.73
CA ASN A 477 9.07 -39.87 -1.36
C ASN A 477 7.72 -40.55 -1.05
N ASP A 478 6.62 -39.79 -0.95
CA ASP A 478 5.29 -40.31 -0.66
C ASP A 478 4.60 -40.71 -1.97
N GLU A 479 4.86 -41.94 -2.43
CA GLU A 479 4.30 -42.49 -3.68
C GLU A 479 2.76 -42.66 -3.60
N ASP A 480 2.20 -42.71 -2.39
CA ASP A 480 0.77 -42.93 -2.13
C ASP A 480 0.00 -41.62 -1.88
N ALA A 481 -0.80 -41.21 -2.87
CA ALA A 481 -2.14 -40.63 -2.65
C ALA A 481 -2.85 -40.31 -3.98
N GLU A 482 -4.11 -40.71 -4.10
CA GLU A 482 -5.03 -40.22 -5.16
C GLU A 482 -5.46 -38.74 -4.94
N THR A 483 -4.95 -38.09 -3.90
CA THR A 483 -5.32 -36.72 -3.51
C THR A 483 -5.03 -35.70 -4.60
N THR A 484 -6.08 -34.99 -5.00
CA THR A 484 -6.05 -33.87 -5.93
C THR A 484 -6.10 -32.53 -5.19
N TYR A 485 -5.59 -31.48 -5.84
CA TYR A 485 -5.47 -30.14 -5.27
C TYR A 485 -6.05 -29.08 -6.22
N ASP A 486 -6.51 -27.97 -5.65
CA ASP A 486 -7.02 -26.84 -6.42
C ASP A 486 -5.88 -25.99 -6.97
N LEU A 487 -4.76 -25.92 -6.24
CA LEU A 487 -3.60 -25.07 -6.56
C LEU A 487 -2.29 -25.71 -6.09
N ASN A 488 -1.30 -25.80 -6.96
CA ASN A 488 0.11 -26.02 -6.61
C ASN A 488 0.86 -24.70 -6.43
N ILE A 489 1.81 -24.65 -5.50
CA ILE A 489 2.73 -23.52 -5.30
C ILE A 489 4.16 -24.03 -5.38
N SER A 490 4.92 -23.49 -6.33
CA SER A 490 6.32 -23.83 -6.58
C SER A 490 7.12 -22.55 -6.76
N VAL A 491 8.26 -22.44 -6.09
CA VAL A 491 8.95 -21.18 -5.81
C VAL A 491 10.40 -21.20 -6.25
N ASP A 492 11.07 -22.36 -6.25
CA ASP A 492 12.50 -22.45 -6.57
C ASP A 492 12.86 -23.65 -7.47
N VAL A 493 11.96 -23.97 -8.41
CA VAL A 493 11.98 -25.16 -9.30
C VAL A 493 13.24 -25.34 -10.18
N ALA A 494 14.20 -24.41 -10.14
CA ALA A 494 15.36 -24.39 -11.02
C ALA A 494 16.72 -24.42 -10.30
N ASN A 495 16.78 -24.25 -8.98
CA ASN A 495 18.07 -24.18 -8.26
C ASN A 495 18.55 -25.53 -7.70
N GLU A 496 17.64 -26.46 -7.34
CA GLU A 496 18.03 -27.73 -6.70
C GLU A 496 17.42 -29.00 -7.36
N GLU A 497 16.42 -28.87 -8.23
CA GLU A 497 15.81 -30.04 -8.87
C GLU A 497 16.53 -30.49 -10.15
N THR A 498 17.21 -31.64 -10.07
CA THR A 498 17.79 -32.35 -11.23
C THR A 498 16.75 -32.81 -12.28
N ASN A 499 15.44 -32.61 -12.05
CA ASN A 499 14.39 -33.08 -12.95
C ASN A 499 13.10 -32.25 -12.96
N LEU A 500 13.23 -30.92 -13.06
CA LEU A 500 12.16 -29.92 -13.23
C LEU A 500 10.96 -30.38 -14.11
N ILE A 501 11.22 -31.02 -15.25
CA ILE A 501 10.16 -31.49 -16.17
C ILE A 501 9.30 -32.57 -15.50
N ASN A 502 9.92 -33.54 -14.82
CA ASN A 502 9.19 -34.58 -14.10
C ASN A 502 8.47 -34.03 -12.88
N HIS A 503 9.02 -33.03 -12.19
CA HIS A 503 8.31 -32.33 -11.12
C HIS A 503 7.04 -31.66 -11.65
N ILE A 504 7.15 -30.77 -12.65
CA ILE A 504 5.99 -30.08 -13.26
C ILE A 504 4.97 -31.09 -13.79
N LYS A 505 5.43 -32.16 -14.45
CA LYS A 505 4.56 -33.26 -14.88
C LYS A 505 3.83 -33.92 -13.71
N TYR A 506 4.51 -34.20 -12.59
CA TYR A 506 3.90 -34.77 -11.40
C TYR A 506 2.88 -33.82 -10.76
N VAL A 507 3.28 -32.60 -10.39
CA VAL A 507 2.37 -31.64 -9.71
C VAL A 507 1.20 -31.21 -10.60
N SER A 508 1.37 -31.20 -11.93
CA SER A 508 0.25 -30.95 -12.87
C SER A 508 -0.71 -32.12 -12.98
N THR A 509 -0.35 -33.37 -12.63
CA THR A 509 -1.38 -34.40 -12.43
C THR A 509 -2.23 -34.12 -11.18
N LYS A 510 -1.57 -33.71 -10.09
CA LYS A 510 -2.18 -33.51 -8.77
C LYS A 510 -3.02 -32.24 -8.66
N ALA A 511 -2.60 -31.12 -9.26
CA ALA A 511 -3.26 -29.82 -9.14
C ALA A 511 -3.89 -29.31 -10.45
N THR A 512 -5.09 -28.72 -10.38
CA THR A 512 -5.74 -28.11 -11.56
C THR A 512 -5.21 -26.72 -11.92
N LYS A 513 -4.60 -26.02 -10.95
CA LYS A 513 -3.89 -24.76 -11.14
C LYS A 513 -2.49 -24.83 -10.54
N GLY A 514 -1.59 -23.95 -10.97
CA GLY A 514 -0.26 -23.81 -10.39
C GLY A 514 0.24 -22.38 -10.44
N VAL A 515 0.89 -21.93 -9.36
CA VAL A 515 1.73 -20.72 -9.33
C VAL A 515 3.18 -21.18 -9.24
N TYR A 516 3.96 -20.80 -10.25
CA TYR A 516 5.38 -21.15 -10.38
C TYR A 516 6.22 -19.88 -10.37
N ALA A 517 7.35 -19.86 -9.67
CA ALA A 517 8.38 -18.86 -9.84
C ALA A 517 9.69 -19.49 -10.31
N PHE A 518 10.34 -18.83 -11.27
CA PHE A 518 11.61 -19.22 -11.86
C PHE A 518 12.60 -18.05 -11.81
N PRO A 519 13.91 -18.30 -11.61
CA PRO A 519 14.93 -17.29 -11.88
C PRO A 519 14.93 -16.94 -13.37
N GLY A 520 14.90 -15.66 -13.70
CA GLY A 520 14.96 -15.13 -15.06
C GLY A 520 16.37 -14.77 -15.50
N ARG A 521 16.62 -14.70 -16.80
CA ARG A 521 17.94 -14.31 -17.35
C ARG A 521 18.16 -12.79 -17.29
N LYS A 522 19.36 -12.36 -16.88
CA LYS A 522 19.81 -10.96 -16.98
C LYS A 522 20.11 -10.54 -18.42
N VAL A 523 20.03 -9.23 -18.67
CA VAL A 523 20.33 -8.62 -19.99
C VAL A 523 21.81 -8.32 -20.17
N GLU A 524 22.53 -8.04 -19.09
CA GLU A 524 23.93 -7.58 -19.11
C GLU A 524 24.88 -8.69 -18.62
N GLU A 525 25.16 -9.68 -19.47
CA GLU A 525 26.46 -10.38 -19.56
C GLU A 525 26.44 -11.47 -20.66
N VAL A 526 26.73 -11.07 -21.92
CA VAL A 526 27.30 -11.99 -22.92
C VAL A 526 28.81 -11.78 -22.96
N SER A 527 29.46 -11.98 -21.81
CA SER A 527 30.91 -12.12 -21.70
C SER A 527 31.31 -12.63 -20.31
N THR A 528 32.25 -13.57 -20.24
CA THR A 528 32.95 -14.04 -19.03
C THR A 528 32.22 -14.97 -18.05
N GLY A 529 31.53 -15.98 -18.57
CA GLY A 529 31.79 -17.37 -18.19
C GLY A 529 31.63 -17.79 -16.71
N ARG A 530 30.41 -17.66 -16.17
CA ARG A 530 29.77 -18.66 -15.27
C ARG A 530 28.26 -18.61 -15.50
N ASP A 531 27.72 -19.57 -16.23
CA ASP A 531 26.28 -19.65 -16.50
C ASP A 531 25.48 -19.87 -15.22
N PHE A 532 24.56 -18.95 -14.92
CA PHE A 532 23.40 -19.23 -14.09
C PHE A 532 22.22 -19.56 -15.01
N ASN A 533 21.69 -20.79 -14.90
CA ASN A 533 20.63 -21.34 -15.74
C ASN A 533 19.25 -20.71 -15.47
N GLY A 534 19.12 -19.40 -15.70
CA GLY A 534 17.83 -18.71 -15.68
C GLY A 534 16.93 -19.16 -16.83
N MET A 535 15.62 -19.14 -16.60
CA MET A 535 14.58 -19.45 -17.58
C MET A 535 14.01 -18.15 -18.17
N THR A 536 13.89 -18.08 -19.49
CA THR A 536 13.18 -16.99 -20.17
C THR A 536 11.66 -17.12 -20.02
N PHE A 537 10.95 -16.02 -20.21
CA PHE A 537 9.48 -16.00 -20.19
C PHE A 537 8.87 -16.97 -21.22
N GLY A 538 9.46 -17.05 -22.42
CA GLY A 538 9.07 -18.01 -23.44
C GLY A 538 9.30 -19.47 -23.03
N GLU A 539 10.48 -19.81 -22.48
CA GLU A 539 10.77 -21.17 -21.99
C GLU A 539 9.78 -21.57 -20.87
N ALA A 540 9.53 -20.69 -19.89
CA ALA A 540 8.57 -20.95 -18.81
C ALA A 540 7.14 -21.12 -19.33
N TYR A 541 6.71 -20.29 -20.28
CA TYR A 541 5.40 -20.40 -20.91
C TYR A 541 5.26 -21.74 -21.61
N TRP A 542 6.16 -22.08 -22.53
CA TRP A 542 6.05 -23.30 -23.33
C TRP A 542 6.17 -24.56 -22.47
N LEU A 543 7.06 -24.58 -21.47
CA LEU A 543 7.17 -25.67 -20.50
C LEU A 543 5.83 -25.96 -19.82
N LEU A 544 5.20 -24.94 -19.22
CA LEU A 544 3.92 -25.08 -18.54
C LEU A 544 2.75 -25.34 -19.52
N ARG A 545 2.82 -24.80 -20.74
CA ARG A 545 1.76 -24.93 -21.75
C ARG A 545 1.57 -26.36 -22.27
N ASN A 546 2.57 -27.23 -22.09
CA ASN A 546 2.45 -28.68 -22.33
C ASN A 546 1.52 -29.38 -21.34
N TYR A 547 1.32 -28.82 -20.15
CA TYR A 547 0.59 -29.46 -19.04
C TYR A 547 -0.69 -28.70 -18.64
N TYR A 548 -0.80 -27.43 -19.02
CA TYR A 548 -1.90 -26.53 -18.66
C TYR A 548 -2.50 -25.84 -19.90
N ALA A 549 -3.83 -25.74 -19.98
CA ALA A 549 -4.54 -25.13 -21.11
C ALA A 549 -4.39 -23.60 -21.17
N ARG A 550 -4.14 -22.95 -20.02
CA ARG A 550 -3.91 -21.51 -19.91
C ARG A 550 -2.66 -21.26 -19.08
N VAL A 551 -1.77 -20.42 -19.58
CA VAL A 551 -0.59 -19.93 -18.84
C VAL A 551 -0.56 -18.42 -18.96
N ARG A 552 -0.53 -17.73 -17.82
CA ARG A 552 -0.37 -16.27 -17.72
C ARG A 552 1.01 -15.99 -17.14
N LEU A 553 1.81 -15.24 -17.89
CA LEU A 553 3.14 -14.81 -17.46
C LEU A 553 3.04 -13.50 -16.70
N LEU A 554 3.88 -13.39 -15.66
CA LEU A 554 4.00 -12.28 -14.76
C LEU A 554 5.49 -12.03 -14.49
N ARG A 555 5.95 -10.78 -14.53
CA ARG A 555 7.33 -10.43 -14.16
C ARG A 555 7.36 -9.72 -12.81
N MET A 556 8.38 -9.99 -12.00
CA MET A 556 8.71 -9.15 -10.86
C MET A 556 9.82 -8.18 -11.26
N PRO A 557 9.53 -6.89 -11.54
CA PRO A 557 10.53 -5.94 -12.02
C PRO A 557 11.51 -5.49 -10.94
N SER A 558 11.19 -5.67 -9.64
CA SER A 558 12.12 -5.40 -8.55
C SER A 558 12.09 -6.49 -7.49
N PRO A 559 13.23 -7.16 -7.20
CA PRO A 559 13.31 -8.10 -6.09
C PRO A 559 13.17 -7.43 -4.72
N VAL A 560 13.31 -6.09 -4.65
CA VAL A 560 13.22 -5.31 -3.39
C VAL A 560 11.77 -4.84 -3.13
N VAL A 561 10.93 -4.82 -4.16
CA VAL A 561 9.53 -4.42 -4.06
C VAL A 561 8.74 -5.39 -4.94
N PRO A 562 8.32 -6.55 -4.40
CA PRO A 562 7.64 -7.55 -5.20
C PRO A 562 6.23 -7.05 -5.51
N TRP A 563 6.03 -6.45 -6.68
CA TRP A 563 4.74 -6.48 -7.37
C TRP A 563 4.92 -7.29 -8.65
N LEU A 564 3.83 -7.80 -9.22
CA LEU A 564 3.87 -8.48 -10.51
C LEU A 564 3.17 -7.67 -11.60
N GLU A 565 3.83 -7.60 -12.74
CA GLU A 565 3.29 -7.00 -13.96
C GLU A 565 2.98 -8.08 -14.99
N PRO A 566 1.91 -7.95 -15.79
CA PRO A 566 1.69 -8.80 -16.96
C PRO A 566 2.94 -8.85 -17.86
N ALA A 567 3.30 -10.05 -18.28
CA ALA A 567 4.39 -10.31 -19.20
C ALA A 567 3.92 -11.16 -20.39
N ASP A 568 4.66 -11.12 -21.48
CA ASP A 568 4.51 -11.99 -22.64
C ASP A 568 5.74 -12.89 -22.82
N ILE A 569 5.72 -13.78 -23.83
CA ILE A 569 6.81 -14.74 -24.08
C ILE A 569 8.14 -14.07 -24.50
N ASN A 570 8.11 -12.81 -24.93
CA ASN A 570 9.28 -12.04 -25.36
C ASN A 570 9.78 -11.10 -24.25
N SER A 571 9.07 -11.05 -23.12
CA SER A 571 9.36 -10.17 -22.02
C SER A 571 10.67 -10.57 -21.33
N ILE A 572 11.27 -9.57 -20.69
CA ILE A 572 12.60 -9.65 -20.11
C ILE A 572 12.50 -9.24 -18.64
N GLY A 573 13.21 -9.95 -17.76
CA GLY A 573 13.21 -9.69 -16.32
C GLY A 573 13.96 -10.77 -15.54
N GLU A 574 14.42 -10.41 -14.34
CA GLU A 574 15.23 -11.27 -13.47
C GLU A 574 14.42 -12.41 -12.79
N TYR A 575 13.09 -12.36 -12.80
CA TYR A 575 12.23 -13.37 -12.18
C TYR A 575 10.94 -13.54 -12.99
N VAL A 576 10.66 -14.78 -13.40
CA VAL A 576 9.42 -15.17 -14.07
C VAL A 576 8.48 -15.73 -13.02
N VAL A 577 7.27 -15.21 -12.93
CA VAL A 577 6.15 -15.86 -12.24
C VAL A 577 5.15 -16.31 -13.30
N ALA A 578 4.64 -17.53 -13.18
CA ALA A 578 3.67 -18.09 -14.11
C ALA A 578 2.47 -18.64 -13.35
N VAL A 579 1.28 -18.26 -13.81
CA VAL A 579 0.00 -18.78 -13.32
C VAL A 579 -0.57 -19.70 -14.39
N ALA A 580 -0.67 -20.98 -14.08
CA ALA A 580 -1.10 -22.02 -15.01
C ALA A 580 -2.41 -22.65 -14.55
N GLU A 581 -3.31 -22.97 -15.49
CA GLU A 581 -4.65 -23.51 -15.26
C GLU A 581 -4.98 -24.56 -16.34
N LYS A 582 -5.60 -25.68 -15.94
CA LYS A 582 -6.02 -26.77 -16.85
C LYS A 582 -7.14 -26.37 -17.80
#